data_AF-A0A4Q5VG47-F1
#
_entry.id   AF-A0A4Q5VG47-F1
#
_cell.length_a   1.000
_cell.length_b   1.000
_cell.length_c   1.000
_cell.angle_alpha   90.00
_cell.angle_beta   90.00
_cell.angle_gamma   90.00
#
_symmetry.space_group_name_H-M   'P 1'
#
loop_
_entity.id
_entity.type
_entity.pdbx_description
1 polymer ?
#
loop_
_entity_poly.entity_id
_entity_poly.type
_entity_poly.pdbx_seq_one_letter_code
_entity_poly.pdbx_strand_id
1 'polypeptide(L)'
;MSNSENDQFWNLVDEFIEKANAACEQADPGLVSAALLNASARFNAFVVASSSIDRKEFIDEIESAQKYLTGRYAELVRDNLDDYRDNYKTYIRADDTED
;
A
#
# COMPACT_ATOMS: atom_id res chain seq x y z
N MET A 1 14.54 -6.57 11.86
CA MET A 1 15.08 -5.82 10.71
C MET A 1 16.25 -5.00 11.22
N SER A 2 17.37 -5.02 10.50
CA SER A 2 18.45 -4.06 10.75
C SER A 2 17.97 -2.64 10.37
N ASN A 3 18.61 -1.59 10.89
CA ASN A 3 18.26 -0.21 10.51
C ASN A 3 18.31 -0.01 8.99
N SER A 4 19.29 -0.62 8.30
CA SER A 4 19.41 -0.51 6.84
C SER A 4 18.28 -1.18 6.05
N GLU A 5 17.75 -2.31 6.54
CA GLU A 5 16.60 -2.98 5.90
C GLU A 5 15.31 -2.17 6.08
N ASN A 6 15.14 -1.55 7.25
CA ASN A 6 14.02 -0.66 7.52
C ASN A 6 14.08 0.58 6.63
N ASP A 7 15.25 1.21 6.51
CA ASP A 7 15.44 2.38 5.65
C ASP A 7 15.15 2.04 4.18
N GLN A 8 15.64 0.89 3.71
CA GLN A 8 15.36 0.41 2.36
C GLN A 8 13.86 0.19 2.11
N PHE A 9 13.15 -0.38 3.08
CA PHE A 9 11.71 -0.57 2.99
C PHE A 9 10.97 0.76 2.83
N TRP A 10 11.28 1.75 3.68
CA TRP A 10 10.62 3.06 3.61
C TRP A 10 10.97 3.83 2.34
N ASN A 11 12.21 3.77 1.88
CA ASN A 11 12.59 4.36 0.59
C ASN A 11 11.75 3.78 -0.57
N LEU A 12 11.50 2.47 -0.58
CA LEU A 12 10.64 1.85 -1.60
C LEU A 12 9.18 2.31 -1.49
N VAL A 13 8.66 2.46 -0.27
CA VAL A 13 7.32 3.00 -0.04
C VAL A 13 7.21 4.42 -0.61
N ASP A 14 8.18 5.28 -0.30
CA ASP A 14 8.22 6.65 -0.78
C ASP A 14 8.28 6.72 -2.31
N GLU A 15 9.14 5.92 -2.95
CA GLU A 15 9.24 5.85 -4.41
C GLU A 15 7.91 5.44 -5.08
N PHE A 16 7.11 4.56 -4.45
CA PHE A 16 5.79 4.18 -4.97
C PHE A 16 4.76 5.28 -4.80
N ILE A 17 4.80 6.01 -3.68
CA ILE A 17 3.93 7.17 -3.44
C ILE A 17 4.28 8.32 -4.39
N GLU A 18 5.56 8.61 -4.62
CA GLU A 18 6.01 9.61 -5.60
C GLU A 18 5.47 9.32 -7.00
N LYS A 19 5.52 8.06 -7.43
CA LYS A 19 4.94 7.65 -8.72
C LYS A 19 3.42 7.82 -8.77
N ALA A 20 2.71 7.51 -7.69
CA ALA A 20 1.28 7.73 -7.61
C ALA A 20 0.94 9.22 -7.66
N ASN A 21 1.68 10.06 -6.93
CA ASN A 21 1.52 11.51 -6.94
C ASN A 21 1.75 12.11 -8.33
N ALA A 22 2.81 11.68 -9.04
CA ALA A 22 3.05 12.11 -10.41
C ALA A 22 1.92 11.66 -11.36
N ALA A 23 1.34 10.48 -11.17
CA ALA A 23 0.21 10.02 -11.97
C ALA A 23 -1.06 10.86 -11.74
N CYS A 24 -1.26 11.40 -10.53
CA CYS A 24 -2.36 12.31 -10.21
C CYS A 24 -2.30 13.65 -10.97
N GLU A 25 -1.16 14.02 -11.57
CA GLU A 25 -1.07 15.20 -12.45
C GLU A 25 -1.86 15.01 -13.76
N GLN A 26 -2.10 13.75 -14.16
CA GLN A 26 -2.70 13.40 -15.46
C GLN A 26 -4.01 12.62 -15.34
N ALA A 27 -4.33 12.08 -14.16
CA ALA A 27 -5.49 11.25 -13.91
C ALA A 27 -6.16 11.59 -12.58
N ASP A 28 -7.46 11.29 -12.47
CA ASP A 28 -8.22 11.45 -11.24
C ASP A 28 -7.59 10.62 -10.09
N PRO A 29 -7.42 11.18 -8.88
CA PRO A 29 -6.82 10.46 -7.75
C PRO A 29 -7.52 9.14 -7.40
N GLY A 30 -8.84 9.04 -7.59
CA GLY A 30 -9.59 7.81 -7.40
C GLY A 30 -9.19 6.73 -8.40
N LEU A 31 -8.97 7.10 -9.66
CA LEU A 31 -8.46 6.20 -10.70
C LEU A 31 -7.02 5.75 -10.38
N VAL A 32 -6.15 6.68 -9.97
CA VAL A 32 -4.76 6.35 -9.59
C VAL A 32 -4.73 5.41 -8.39
N SER A 33 -5.55 5.66 -7.37
CA SER A 33 -5.68 4.79 -6.20
C SER A 33 -6.12 3.37 -6.58
N ALA A 34 -7.15 3.24 -7.42
CA ALA A 34 -7.60 1.94 -7.92
C ALA A 34 -6.51 1.22 -8.75
N ALA A 35 -5.77 1.96 -9.58
CA ALA A 35 -4.67 1.43 -10.35
C ALA A 35 -3.51 0.94 -9.45
N LEU A 36 -3.16 1.69 -8.41
CA LEU A 36 -2.11 1.34 -7.46
C LEU A 36 -2.48 0.08 -6.67
N LEU A 37 -3.73 -0.03 -6.21
CA LEU A 37 -4.24 -1.24 -5.56
C LEU A 37 -4.08 -2.47 -6.47
N ASN A 38 -4.52 -2.37 -7.73
CA ASN A 38 -4.39 -3.46 -8.70
C ASN A 38 -2.93 -3.78 -9.04
N ALA A 39 -2.05 -2.77 -9.15
CA ALA A 39 -0.63 -2.96 -9.37
C ALA A 39 0.02 -3.72 -8.21
N SER A 40 -0.29 -3.35 -6.96
CA SER A 40 0.20 -4.03 -5.76
C SER A 40 -0.23 -5.50 -5.74
N ALA A 41 -1.49 -5.80 -6.06
CA ALA A 41 -2.01 -7.16 -6.09
C ALA A 41 -1.28 -8.02 -7.14
N ARG A 42 -1.06 -7.48 -8.34
CA ARG A 42 -0.33 -8.17 -9.42
C ARG A 42 1.12 -8.44 -9.05
N PHE A 43 1.80 -7.44 -8.48
CA PHE A 43 3.19 -7.59 -8.07
C PHE A 43 3.33 -8.62 -6.95
N ASN A 44 2.48 -8.53 -5.91
CA ASN A 44 2.52 -9.47 -4.79
C ASN A 44 2.19 -10.91 -5.22
N ALA A 45 1.23 -11.10 -6.13
CA ALA A 45 0.94 -12.41 -6.70
C ALA A 45 2.14 -12.97 -7.50
N PHE A 46 2.86 -12.12 -8.24
CA PHE A 46 4.10 -12.51 -8.90
C PHE A 46 5.18 -12.92 -7.89
N VAL A 47 5.38 -12.16 -6.81
CA VAL A 47 6.36 -12.49 -5.77
C VAL A 47 6.08 -13.87 -5.20
N VAL A 48 4.83 -14.14 -4.80
CA VAL A 48 4.41 -15.46 -4.28
C VAL A 48 4.69 -16.57 -5.30
N ALA A 49 4.23 -16.40 -6.54
CA ALA A 49 4.43 -17.40 -7.59
C ALA A 49 5.92 -17.63 -7.92
N SER A 50 6.75 -16.59 -7.83
CA SER A 50 8.19 -16.66 -8.10
C SER A 50 9.00 -17.25 -6.94
N SER A 51 8.44 -17.25 -5.73
CA SER A 51 9.06 -17.85 -4.55
C SER A 51 8.71 -19.32 -4.34
N SER A 52 7.60 -19.81 -4.93
CA SER A 52 7.24 -21.22 -4.88
C SER A 52 8.20 -22.07 -5.73
N ILE A 53 8.55 -23.26 -5.24
CA ILE A 53 9.46 -24.21 -5.88
C ILE A 53 8.86 -24.77 -7.16
N ASP A 54 7.56 -25.06 -7.14
CA ASP A 54 6.83 -25.58 -8.28
C ASP A 54 5.35 -25.17 -8.28
N ARG A 55 4.64 -25.58 -9.34
CA ARG A 55 3.21 -25.30 -9.51
C ARG A 55 2.34 -25.90 -8.40
N LYS A 56 2.73 -27.04 -7.84
CA LYS A 56 1.95 -27.70 -6.78
C LYS A 56 2.05 -26.89 -5.49
N GLU A 57 3.26 -26.53 -5.08
CA GLU A 57 3.46 -25.68 -3.91
C GLU A 57 2.75 -24.34 -4.07
N PHE A 58 2.88 -23.69 -5.23
CA PHE A 58 2.15 -22.45 -5.49
C PHE A 58 0.64 -22.60 -5.26
N ILE A 59 0.02 -23.68 -5.76
CA ILE A 59 -1.41 -23.95 -5.58
C ILE A 59 -1.75 -24.12 -4.10
N ASP A 60 -0.92 -24.86 -3.36
CA ASP A 60 -1.11 -25.10 -1.92
C ASP A 60 -0.94 -23.79 -1.10
N GLU A 61 -0.17 -22.81 -1.61
CA GLU A 61 0.08 -21.53 -0.95
C GLU A 61 -0.97 -20.44 -1.25
N ILE A 62 -1.70 -20.50 -2.36
CA ILE A 62 -2.61 -19.43 -2.84
C ILE A 62 -3.52 -18.88 -1.73
N GLU A 63 -4.21 -19.75 -1.01
CA GLU A 63 -5.18 -19.32 0.01
C GLU A 63 -4.50 -18.60 1.18
N SER A 64 -3.36 -19.16 1.63
CA SER A 64 -2.60 -18.59 2.74
C SER A 64 -1.98 -17.24 2.37
N ALA A 65 -1.45 -17.12 1.14
CA ALA A 65 -0.88 -15.90 0.59
C ALA A 65 -1.95 -14.82 0.43
N GLN A 66 -3.12 -15.16 -0.14
CA GLN A 66 -4.24 -14.23 -0.26
C GLN A 66 -4.67 -13.70 1.10
N LYS A 67 -4.83 -14.58 2.10
CA LYS A 67 -5.25 -14.21 3.45
C LYS A 67 -4.22 -13.28 4.10
N TYR A 68 -2.94 -13.59 3.96
CA TYR A 68 -1.88 -12.73 4.47
C TYR A 68 -1.91 -11.34 3.82
N LEU A 69 -1.89 -11.27 2.48
CA LEU A 69 -1.82 -10.00 1.75
C LEU A 69 -3.02 -9.10 2.04
N THR A 70 -4.23 -9.68 2.02
CA THR A 70 -5.47 -8.93 2.30
C THR A 70 -5.59 -8.51 3.75
N GLY A 71 -5.18 -9.36 4.70
CA GLY A 71 -5.13 -9.03 6.12
C GLY A 71 -4.16 -7.89 6.42
N ARG A 72 -2.93 -7.97 5.89
CA ARG A 72 -1.93 -6.90 6.05
C ARG A 72 -2.39 -5.58 5.45
N TYR A 73 -3.02 -5.61 4.27
CA TYR A 73 -3.58 -4.41 3.67
C TYR A 73 -4.70 -3.80 4.52
N ALA A 74 -5.60 -4.63 5.06
CA ALA A 74 -6.68 -4.16 5.93
C ALA A 74 -6.16 -3.47 7.19
N GLU A 75 -5.12 -4.03 7.83
CA GLU A 75 -4.46 -3.41 8.99
C GLU A 75 -3.83 -2.07 8.62
N LEU A 76 -3.03 -2.01 7.55
CA LEU A 76 -2.36 -0.78 7.10
C LEU A 76 -3.36 0.33 6.75
N VAL A 77 -4.42 -0.01 5.99
CA VAL A 77 -5.46 0.97 5.65
C VAL A 77 -6.17 1.44 6.90
N ARG A 78 -6.45 0.55 7.85
CA ARG A 78 -7.10 0.93 9.10
C ARG A 78 -6.25 1.91 9.89
N ASP A 79 -4.96 1.64 10.03
CA ASP A 79 -4.03 2.50 10.77
C ASP A 79 -3.92 3.89 10.14
N ASN A 80 -3.81 3.96 8.81
CA ASN A 80 -3.76 5.25 8.08
C ASN A 80 -5.08 6.02 8.21
N LEU A 81 -6.23 5.35 8.08
CA LEU A 81 -7.54 5.99 8.25
C LEU A 81 -7.74 6.50 9.67
N ASP A 82 -7.26 5.78 10.67
CA ASP A 82 -7.31 6.20 12.06
C ASP A 82 -6.39 7.40 12.33
N ASP A 83 -5.22 7.46 11.70
CA ASP A 83 -4.35 8.64 11.75
C ASP A 83 -5.03 9.89 11.13
N TYR A 84 -5.64 9.76 9.94
CA TYR A 84 -6.43 10.85 9.35
C TYR A 84 -7.65 11.22 10.20
N ARG A 85 -8.31 10.26 10.84
CA ARG A 85 -9.43 10.52 11.77
C ARG A 85 -8.96 11.36 12.96
N ASP A 86 -7.85 10.97 13.57
CA ASP A 86 -7.34 11.58 14.81
C ASP A 86 -6.71 12.96 14.53
N ASN A 87 -6.17 13.17 13.33
CA ASN A 87 -5.49 14.40 12.92
C ASN A 87 -6.22 15.19 11.82
N TYR A 88 -7.52 14.93 11.61
CA TYR A 88 -8.29 15.47 10.48
C TYR A 88 -8.18 17.00 10.34
N LYS A 89 -8.29 17.72 11.46
CA LYS A 89 -8.17 19.18 11.51
C LYS A 89 -6.78 19.68 11.17
N THR A 90 -5.74 18.90 11.43
CA THR A 90 -4.36 19.30 11.12
C THR A 90 -4.03 19.00 9.66
N TYR A 91 -4.47 17.85 9.14
CA TYR A 91 -4.06 17.38 7.82
C TYR A 91 -4.96 17.81 6.66
N ILE A 92 -6.27 17.96 6.89
CA ILE A 92 -7.25 18.19 5.81
C ILE A 92 -7.87 19.58 5.88
N ARG A 93 -8.20 20.04 7.10
CA ARG A 93 -8.87 21.33 7.27
C ARG A 93 -8.31 22.02 8.51
N ALA A 94 -7.21 22.75 8.32
CA ALA A 94 -6.80 23.75 9.31
C ALA A 94 -8.03 24.59 9.61
N ASP A 95 -8.45 24.66 10.88
CA ASP A 95 -9.61 25.45 11.26
C ASP A 95 -9.39 26.87 10.70
N ASP A 96 -10.22 27.29 9.74
CA ASP A 96 -10.44 28.71 9.43
C ASP A 96 -11.02 29.33 10.71
N THR A 97 -10.13 29.61 11.66
CA THR A 97 -10.39 30.45 12.81
C THR A 97 -9.75 31.79 12.51
N GLU A 98 -10.36 32.53 11.60
CA GLU A 98 -10.31 33.98 11.56
C GLU A 98 -11.74 34.49 11.82
N ASP A 99 -11.91 35.04 13.03
CA ASP A 99 -12.97 35.93 13.56
C ASP A 99 -14.45 35.78 13.11
#